data_AF-A0A543IBY7-F1
#
_entry.id   AF-A0A543IBY7-F1
#
_cell.length_a   1.000
_cell.length_b   1.000
_cell.length_c   1.000
_cell.angle_alpha   90.00
_cell.angle_beta   90.00
_cell.angle_gamma   90.00
#
_symmetry.space_group_name_H-M   'P 1'
#
loop_
_entity.id
_entity.type
_entity.pdbx_description
1 polymer ?
#
loop_
_entity_poly.entity_id
_entity_poly.type
_entity_poly.pdbx_seq_one_letter_code
_entity_poly.pdbx_strand_id
1 'polypeptide(L)'
;MSPRSRHRSSGDPARDGSTPPDEVSAIFDGMLRHARELLAVRSPLDAELIVSEILGSWWGHRLPDGDVEEVIGEALVDHAASAGTPAALALLTGIAYMGTPRQAAKAERAALELMGKGVARPGWADRVGMVTAEGCHVSRDVFGDQDSIVCVYSYGGTERHALVVLVDRNKAGAVQTAGEGFAPAAHAGRPPVSGMVRDAWVSSQVDKLLAHCRREGRENRLMRFEELDPRDTRALLRSALDLTNAVHDPPVNENFGSYHAFVRARVDILPPGGRLPQPPVYGRDRRATIAARFLASDEAEGLSDRSAASRCADLIIDYGCNHDFGRPLRVSPVKCEMFLLDWLPRKVLLSPTEQEAVPHVLAAWVRWAGKRTGLPEEGIRATLDALWDATAKFAEAYRDPSAFGLDRGLVDRLLPDGDLEALPRRAFALPFLSGTHHRSGRHGFINLSALNPADPDDRRAILEFEHPGADEVHIEAHERLTERLWNGEPPQLWETAQALLDVGFERHEILHRLIDVLDHHGDDPEGLREALRVLRHEPPPE
;
A
#
# COMPACT_ATOMS: atom_id res chain seq x y z
N MET A 1 56.09 25.78 -17.73
CA MET A 1 56.55 24.72 -16.81
C MET A 1 55.54 24.62 -15.68
N SER A 2 54.81 23.51 -15.62
CA SER A 2 54.11 23.03 -14.40
C SER A 2 55.16 22.57 -13.36
N PRO A 3 54.79 22.03 -12.18
CA PRO A 3 53.91 22.58 -11.14
C PRO A 3 54.53 22.39 -9.72
N ARG A 4 53.91 22.92 -8.66
CA ARG A 4 54.11 22.41 -7.28
C ARG A 4 52.80 22.32 -6.51
N SER A 5 52.79 21.36 -5.59
CA SER A 5 51.73 20.43 -5.25
C SER A 5 50.71 20.88 -4.21
N ARG A 6 49.53 20.26 -4.33
CA ARG A 6 48.41 20.21 -3.39
C ARG A 6 48.78 19.51 -2.08
N HIS A 7 48.39 20.08 -0.94
CA HIS A 7 48.07 19.34 0.28
C HIS A 7 46.56 19.44 0.50
N ARG A 8 45.85 18.31 0.40
CA ARG A 8 44.47 18.14 0.87
C ARG A 8 44.53 17.69 2.34
N SER A 9 43.97 18.49 3.23
CA SER A 9 43.64 18.07 4.60
C SER A 9 42.24 17.44 4.57
N SER A 10 42.14 16.25 5.13
CA SER A 10 40.91 15.51 5.40
C SER A 10 39.99 16.29 6.33
N GLY A 11 38.77 16.57 5.89
CA GLY A 11 37.67 16.98 6.74
C GLY A 11 36.63 15.86 6.75
N ASP A 12 36.40 15.27 7.91
CA ASP A 12 35.24 14.43 8.20
C ASP A 12 33.93 15.20 7.90
N PRO A 13 32.87 14.51 7.43
CA PRO A 13 31.57 15.14 7.27
C PRO A 13 30.97 15.35 8.65
N ALA A 14 30.84 16.62 9.05
CA ALA A 14 30.01 17.01 10.17
C ALA A 14 28.58 16.50 9.92
N ARG A 15 28.07 15.72 10.88
CA ARG A 15 26.65 15.44 11.05
C ARG A 15 25.92 16.77 11.12
N ASP A 16 25.05 17.03 10.14
CA ASP A 16 24.27 18.26 10.10
C ASP A 16 23.20 18.23 11.19
N GLY A 17 23.17 19.32 11.94
CA GLY A 17 22.47 19.48 13.20
C GLY A 17 21.23 20.35 13.07
N SER A 18 20.40 20.27 14.10
CA SER A 18 19.29 21.15 14.48
C SER A 18 19.25 22.53 13.82
N THR A 19 18.14 22.82 13.15
CA THR A 19 17.75 24.13 12.60
C THR A 19 17.81 25.24 13.68
N PRO A 20 18.37 26.43 13.40
CA PRO A 20 18.49 27.49 14.40
C PRO A 20 17.14 28.09 14.82
N PRO A 21 16.97 28.54 16.09
CA PRO A 21 15.70 29.03 16.64
C PRO A 21 15.04 30.20 15.87
N ASP A 22 15.86 31.03 15.21
CA ASP A 22 15.38 32.23 14.48
C ASP A 22 14.61 31.87 13.19
N GLU A 23 14.92 30.75 12.55
CA GLU A 23 14.23 30.31 11.33
C GLU A 23 12.80 29.81 11.64
N VAL A 24 12.64 29.10 12.76
CA VAL A 24 11.33 28.61 13.23
C VAL A 24 10.42 29.78 13.62
N SER A 25 10.96 30.77 14.31
CA SER A 25 10.22 32.00 14.67
C SER A 25 9.75 32.76 13.43
N ALA A 26 10.60 32.88 12.39
CA ALA A 26 10.24 33.53 11.14
C ALA A 26 9.10 32.81 10.38
N ILE A 27 9.06 31.47 10.47
CA ILE A 27 7.95 30.66 9.92
C ILE A 27 6.65 30.97 10.66
N PHE A 28 6.66 30.98 11.99
CA PHE A 28 5.47 31.31 12.79
C PHE A 28 4.99 32.75 12.58
N ASP A 29 5.90 33.70 12.39
CA ASP A 29 5.56 35.06 11.98
C ASP A 29 4.93 35.12 10.58
N GLY A 30 5.35 34.23 9.67
CA GLY A 30 4.68 34.00 8.39
C GLY A 30 3.24 33.52 8.57
N MET A 31 3.02 32.50 9.40
CA MET A 31 1.68 31.95 9.68
C MET A 31 0.77 32.96 10.37
N LEU A 32 1.27 33.73 11.33
CA LEU A 32 0.51 34.81 11.97
C LEU A 32 0.19 35.97 11.02
N ARG A 33 1.05 36.24 10.03
CA ARG A 33 0.74 37.20 8.96
C ARG A 33 -0.41 36.70 8.09
N HIS A 34 -0.42 35.43 7.72
CA HIS A 34 -1.54 34.83 6.99
C HIS A 34 -2.83 34.82 7.83
N ALA A 35 -2.73 34.55 9.14
CA ALA A 35 -3.87 34.62 10.07
C ALA A 35 -4.52 36.02 10.18
N ARG A 36 -3.92 37.09 9.65
CA ARG A 36 -4.60 38.41 9.58
C ARG A 36 -5.83 38.38 8.68
N GLU A 37 -5.88 37.48 7.71
CA GLU A 37 -7.04 37.27 6.84
C GLU A 37 -8.29 36.87 7.66
N LEU A 38 -8.10 36.20 8.79
CA LEU A 38 -9.17 35.83 9.72
C LEU A 38 -9.91 37.05 10.31
N LEU A 39 -9.30 38.24 10.30
CA LEU A 39 -9.94 39.47 10.76
C LEU A 39 -10.86 40.09 9.69
N ALA A 40 -10.65 39.75 8.42
CA ALA A 40 -11.42 40.28 7.30
C ALA A 40 -12.66 39.42 6.98
N VAL A 41 -12.62 38.13 7.29
CA VAL A 41 -13.72 37.21 7.00
C VAL A 41 -14.91 37.40 7.94
N ARG A 42 -16.12 37.19 7.39
CA ARG A 42 -17.38 37.27 8.15
C ARG A 42 -18.03 35.91 8.36
N SER A 43 -17.74 34.97 7.45
CA SER A 43 -18.23 33.60 7.51
C SER A 43 -17.34 32.77 8.44
N PRO A 44 -17.91 32.02 9.41
CA PRO A 44 -17.16 31.01 10.16
C PRO A 44 -16.60 29.92 9.26
N LEU A 45 -17.24 29.63 8.12
CA LEU A 45 -16.72 28.67 7.14
C LEU A 45 -15.37 29.13 6.59
N ASP A 46 -15.28 30.39 6.18
CA ASP A 46 -14.05 30.94 5.60
C ASP A 46 -12.94 30.97 6.67
N ALA A 47 -13.29 31.32 7.92
CA ALA A 47 -12.35 31.28 9.04
C ALA A 47 -11.83 29.86 9.32
N GLU A 48 -12.72 28.86 9.32
CA GLU A 48 -12.34 27.46 9.52
C GLU A 48 -11.50 26.91 8.35
N LEU A 49 -11.75 27.33 7.11
CA LEU A 49 -10.92 26.94 5.96
C LEU A 49 -9.50 27.54 6.05
N ILE A 50 -9.37 28.83 6.37
CA ILE A 50 -8.05 29.49 6.53
C ILE A 50 -7.26 28.83 7.67
N VAL A 51 -7.88 28.54 8.81
CA VAL A 51 -7.17 27.88 9.91
C VAL A 51 -6.81 26.44 9.56
N SER A 52 -7.65 25.72 8.81
CA SER A 52 -7.31 24.39 8.30
C SER A 52 -6.13 24.44 7.34
N GLU A 53 -6.03 25.45 6.48
CA GLU A 53 -4.89 25.67 5.59
C GLU A 53 -3.59 25.89 6.37
N ILE A 54 -3.63 26.71 7.42
CA ILE A 54 -2.48 26.91 8.33
C ILE A 54 -2.04 25.58 8.95
N LEU A 55 -2.98 24.83 9.55
CA LEU A 55 -2.70 23.52 10.17
C LEU A 55 -2.19 22.49 9.14
N GLY A 56 -2.66 22.59 7.89
CA GLY A 56 -2.28 21.70 6.80
C GLY A 56 -0.83 21.85 6.34
N SER A 57 -0.18 22.98 6.63
CA SER A 57 1.18 23.28 6.16
C SER A 57 2.27 22.34 6.68
N TRP A 58 2.00 21.59 7.75
CA TRP A 58 2.89 20.56 8.27
C TRP A 58 2.26 19.16 8.27
N TRP A 59 1.06 19.01 7.72
CA TRP A 59 0.40 17.72 7.66
C TRP A 59 1.19 16.75 6.76
N GLY A 60 1.29 15.49 7.18
CA GLY A 60 2.04 14.45 6.44
C GLY A 60 3.56 14.49 6.65
N HIS A 61 4.12 15.56 7.20
CA HIS A 61 5.51 15.57 7.62
C HIS A 61 5.74 14.66 8.83
N ARG A 62 6.92 14.06 8.90
CA ARG A 62 7.37 13.22 10.02
C ARG A 62 8.72 13.73 10.51
N LEU A 63 8.91 13.76 11.83
CA LEU A 63 10.20 14.05 12.44
C LEU A 63 10.84 12.73 12.91
N PRO A 64 12.17 12.58 12.80
CA PRO A 64 12.87 11.38 13.26
C PRO A 64 12.63 11.08 14.75
N ASP A 65 12.48 12.11 15.59
CA ASP A 65 12.44 12.00 17.06
C ASP A 65 11.22 12.71 17.70
N GLY A 66 10.08 12.84 17.01
CA GLY A 66 8.91 13.48 17.62
C GLY A 66 7.65 13.56 16.75
N ASP A 67 6.53 13.94 17.38
CA ASP A 67 5.28 14.24 16.68
C ASP A 67 5.33 15.68 16.15
N VAL A 68 5.19 15.86 14.84
CA VAL A 68 5.16 17.17 14.17
C VAL A 68 4.04 18.04 14.73
N GLU A 69 2.90 17.44 15.10
CA GLU A 69 1.77 18.17 15.68
C GLU A 69 2.11 18.74 17.07
N GLU A 70 2.98 18.06 17.82
CA GLU A 70 3.48 18.54 19.11
C GLU A 70 4.56 19.60 18.92
N VAL A 71 5.56 19.32 18.08
CA VAL A 71 6.73 20.20 17.90
C VAL A 71 6.36 21.51 17.21
N ILE A 72 5.57 21.46 16.14
CA ILE A 72 5.21 22.64 15.34
C ILE A 72 3.88 23.23 15.83
N GLY A 73 2.86 22.38 15.97
CA GLY A 73 1.51 22.84 16.28
C GLY A 73 1.39 23.45 17.69
N GLU A 74 1.96 22.83 18.72
CA GLU A 74 1.90 23.40 20.07
C GLU A 74 2.82 24.62 20.23
N ALA A 75 3.93 24.69 19.50
CA ALA A 75 4.81 25.85 19.47
C ALA A 75 4.16 27.05 18.77
N LEU A 76 3.40 26.83 17.70
CA LEU A 76 2.59 27.88 17.07
C LEU A 76 1.56 28.47 18.04
N VAL A 77 0.93 27.63 18.87
CA VAL A 77 0.00 28.09 19.91
C VAL A 77 0.71 28.99 20.94
N ASP A 78 1.91 28.62 21.39
CA ASP A 78 2.70 29.45 22.31
C ASP A 78 3.14 30.78 21.67
N HIS A 79 3.54 30.73 20.40
CA HIS A 79 3.93 31.91 19.63
C HIS A 79 2.75 32.88 19.47
N ALA A 80 1.58 32.37 19.09
CA ALA A 80 0.36 33.16 19.00
C ALA A 80 -0.05 33.75 20.36
N ALA A 81 0.02 32.96 21.44
CA ALA A 81 -0.26 33.43 22.79
C ALA A 81 0.66 34.59 23.21
N SER A 82 1.95 34.49 22.86
CA SER A 82 2.96 35.51 23.15
C SER A 82 2.78 36.78 22.32
N ALA A 83 2.37 36.65 21.05
CA ALA A 83 2.14 37.79 20.16
C ALA A 83 0.99 38.69 20.63
N GLY A 84 -0.06 38.13 21.22
CA GLY A 84 -1.14 38.88 21.88
C GLY A 84 -1.93 39.83 20.98
N THR A 85 -1.95 39.58 19.66
CA THR A 85 -2.66 40.41 18.68
C THR A 85 -4.08 39.89 18.40
N PRO A 86 -4.98 40.70 17.80
CA PRO A 86 -6.29 40.21 17.37
C PRO A 86 -6.19 39.04 16.37
N ALA A 87 -5.20 39.05 15.47
CA ALA A 87 -4.96 37.95 14.54
C ALA A 87 -4.52 36.67 15.27
N ALA A 88 -3.71 36.80 16.32
CA ALA A 88 -3.34 35.66 17.16
C ALA A 88 -4.54 35.10 17.93
N LEU A 89 -5.38 35.96 18.51
CA LEU A 89 -6.62 35.51 19.15
C LEU A 89 -7.56 34.83 18.15
N ALA A 90 -7.67 35.33 16.92
CA ALA A 90 -8.45 34.72 15.85
C ALA A 90 -7.92 33.32 15.49
N LEU A 91 -6.60 33.16 15.32
CA LEU A 91 -5.97 31.88 15.06
C LEU A 91 -6.21 30.88 16.21
N LEU A 92 -5.96 31.31 17.45
CA LEU A 92 -6.16 30.49 18.65
C LEU A 92 -7.63 30.05 18.78
N THR A 93 -8.59 30.91 18.45
CA THR A 93 -10.02 30.58 18.45
C THR A 93 -10.33 29.46 17.44
N GLY A 94 -9.72 29.48 16.24
CA GLY A 94 -9.89 28.40 15.27
C GLY A 94 -9.16 27.11 15.66
N ILE A 95 -7.95 27.19 16.22
CA ILE A 95 -7.18 26.03 16.69
C ILE A 95 -7.88 25.36 17.87
N ALA A 96 -8.52 26.13 18.76
CA ALA A 96 -9.33 25.59 19.85
C ALA A 96 -10.44 24.65 19.36
N TYR A 97 -10.90 24.81 18.12
CA TYR A 97 -11.91 23.95 17.50
C TYR A 97 -11.33 22.85 16.61
N MET A 98 -10.35 23.16 15.75
CA MET A 98 -9.85 22.22 14.73
C MET A 98 -8.47 21.62 15.00
N GLY A 99 -7.78 22.05 16.05
CA GLY A 99 -6.50 21.48 16.47
C GLY A 99 -6.67 20.08 17.08
N THR A 100 -5.58 19.34 17.21
CA THR A 100 -5.55 18.08 17.97
C THR A 100 -6.06 18.31 19.41
N PRO A 101 -6.51 17.28 20.15
CA PRO A 101 -7.03 17.48 21.51
C PRO A 101 -6.09 18.27 22.44
N ARG A 102 -4.77 18.08 22.29
CA ARG A 102 -3.75 18.84 23.04
C ARG A 102 -3.67 20.30 22.58
N GLN A 103 -3.55 20.53 21.27
CA GLN A 103 -3.53 21.88 20.69
C GLN A 103 -4.80 22.67 21.01
N ALA A 104 -5.97 22.02 20.90
CA ALA A 104 -7.27 22.62 21.17
C ALA A 104 -7.37 23.13 22.61
N ALA A 105 -7.03 22.28 23.59
CA ALA A 105 -7.04 22.67 25.01
C ALA A 105 -6.03 23.78 25.32
N LYS A 106 -4.86 23.76 24.68
CA LYS A 106 -3.83 24.79 24.85
C LYS A 106 -4.27 26.13 24.24
N ALA A 107 -4.83 26.09 23.03
CA ALA A 107 -5.31 27.26 22.31
C ALA A 107 -6.51 27.90 22.98
N GLU A 108 -7.44 27.11 23.54
CA GLU A 108 -8.57 27.61 24.32
C GLU A 108 -8.11 28.41 25.54
N ARG A 109 -7.14 27.88 26.31
CA ARG A 109 -6.57 28.59 27.47
C ARG A 109 -5.91 29.90 27.05
N ALA A 110 -5.07 29.87 26.01
CA ALA A 110 -4.41 31.06 25.49
C ALA A 110 -5.42 32.11 24.97
N ALA A 111 -6.47 31.68 24.28
CA ALA A 111 -7.53 32.56 23.80
C ALA A 111 -8.26 33.25 24.96
N LEU A 112 -8.61 32.51 26.02
CA LEU A 112 -9.25 33.07 27.22
C LEU A 112 -8.37 34.08 27.94
N GLU A 113 -7.05 33.84 28.02
CA GLU A 113 -6.10 34.79 28.60
C GLU A 113 -6.02 36.09 27.78
N LEU A 114 -5.95 36.01 26.45
CA LEU A 114 -5.93 37.18 25.58
C LEU A 114 -7.24 37.97 25.66
N MET A 115 -8.37 37.29 25.76
CA MET A 115 -9.67 37.93 25.99
C MET A 115 -9.70 38.65 27.34
N GLY A 116 -9.16 38.04 28.40
CA GLY A 116 -9.03 38.68 29.72
C GLY A 116 -8.16 39.94 29.71
N LYS A 117 -7.19 40.02 28.78
CA LYS A 117 -6.35 41.21 28.53
C LYS A 117 -7.02 42.25 27.62
N GLY A 118 -8.25 42.01 27.15
CA GLY A 118 -9.01 42.95 26.32
C GLY A 118 -8.70 42.91 24.83
N VAL A 119 -8.06 41.84 24.33
CA VAL A 119 -7.82 41.68 22.88
C VAL A 119 -9.16 41.48 22.16
N ALA A 120 -9.38 42.23 21.07
CA ALA A 120 -10.63 42.21 20.33
C ALA A 120 -10.87 40.85 19.63
N ARG A 121 -12.06 40.28 19.82
CA ARG A 121 -12.49 39.02 19.20
C ARG A 121 -12.96 39.23 17.76
N PRO A 122 -12.72 38.28 16.84
CA PRO A 122 -13.29 38.36 15.51
C PRO A 122 -14.80 38.11 15.54
N GLY A 123 -15.55 38.72 14.61
CA GLY A 123 -17.02 38.67 14.60
C GLY A 123 -17.63 37.27 14.37
N TRP A 124 -16.85 36.31 13.88
CA TRP A 124 -17.26 34.92 13.68
C TRP A 124 -16.98 34.02 14.89
N ALA A 125 -16.23 34.49 15.91
CA ALA A 125 -15.73 33.67 17.02
C ALA A 125 -16.84 32.88 17.74
N ASP A 126 -17.98 33.53 17.99
CA ASP A 126 -19.10 32.91 18.72
C ASP A 126 -19.90 31.92 17.88
N ARG A 127 -19.57 31.74 16.60
CA ARG A 127 -20.24 30.82 15.67
C ARG A 127 -19.34 29.68 15.21
N VAL A 128 -18.05 29.72 15.50
CA VAL A 128 -17.10 28.69 15.08
C VAL A 128 -17.53 27.35 15.68
N GLY A 129 -17.53 26.28 14.87
CA GLY A 129 -17.96 24.96 15.33
C GLY A 129 -19.44 24.80 15.68
N MET A 130 -20.26 25.87 15.63
CA MET A 130 -21.72 25.78 15.78
C MET A 130 -22.40 25.30 14.48
N VAL A 131 -21.90 24.17 13.97
CA VAL A 131 -22.30 23.58 12.70
C VAL A 131 -23.20 22.38 12.95
N THR A 132 -24.25 22.25 12.14
CA THR A 132 -25.17 21.12 12.18
C THR A 132 -25.11 20.35 10.87
N ALA A 133 -25.12 19.02 10.95
CA ALA A 133 -25.22 18.15 9.78
C ALA A 133 -26.68 18.06 9.31
N GLU A 134 -26.92 18.26 8.02
CA GLU A 134 -28.26 18.22 7.41
C GLU A 134 -28.54 16.90 6.69
N GLY A 135 -27.52 16.29 6.08
CA GLY A 135 -27.67 15.06 5.31
C GLY A 135 -26.36 14.58 4.71
N CYS A 136 -26.31 13.28 4.41
CA CYS A 136 -25.15 12.63 3.79
C CYS A 136 -25.60 11.91 2.52
N HIS A 137 -24.79 12.01 1.48
CA HIS A 137 -25.02 11.36 0.20
C HIS A 137 -23.72 10.74 -0.30
N VAL A 138 -23.83 9.84 -1.28
CA VAL A 138 -22.68 9.29 -1.99
C VAL A 138 -22.96 9.29 -3.48
N SER A 139 -22.00 9.78 -4.25
CA SER A 139 -21.88 9.50 -5.68
C SER A 139 -20.82 8.43 -5.86
N ARG A 140 -21.17 7.27 -6.42
CA ARG A 140 -20.24 6.14 -6.57
C ARG A 140 -20.31 5.55 -7.95
N ASP A 141 -19.17 5.04 -8.41
CA ASP A 141 -19.15 4.25 -9.63
C ASP A 141 -19.80 2.87 -9.39
N VAL A 142 -20.36 2.29 -10.45
CA VAL A 142 -21.00 0.97 -10.40
C VAL A 142 -20.00 -0.18 -10.21
N PHE A 143 -18.70 0.08 -10.36
CA PHE A 143 -17.66 -0.91 -10.17
C PHE A 143 -17.30 -1.08 -8.69
N GLY A 144 -17.50 -0.05 -7.87
CA GLY A 144 -17.13 0.00 -6.46
C GLY A 144 -15.65 0.36 -6.24
N ASP A 145 -15.07 1.13 -7.15
CA ASP A 145 -13.68 1.58 -7.10
C ASP A 145 -13.50 2.85 -6.26
N GLN A 146 -14.49 3.74 -6.26
CA GLN A 146 -14.42 5.04 -5.60
C GLN A 146 -15.79 5.50 -5.09
N ASP A 147 -15.79 6.08 -3.90
CA ASP A 147 -16.95 6.78 -3.34
C ASP A 147 -16.63 8.29 -3.22
N SER A 148 -17.49 9.15 -3.77
CA SER A 148 -17.51 10.59 -3.49
C SER A 148 -18.61 10.88 -2.47
N ILE A 149 -18.21 10.99 -1.20
CA ILE A 149 -19.13 11.19 -0.08
C ILE A 149 -19.39 12.69 0.08
N VAL A 150 -20.66 13.09 0.04
CA VAL A 150 -21.11 14.48 0.16
C VAL A 150 -21.86 14.65 1.48
N CYS A 151 -21.28 15.37 2.42
CA CYS A 151 -21.93 15.73 3.68
C CYS A 151 -22.35 17.20 3.66
N VAL A 152 -23.62 17.46 3.89
CA VAL A 152 -24.19 18.82 3.92
C VAL A 152 -24.28 19.30 5.35
N TYR A 153 -23.85 20.53 5.57
CA TYR A 153 -23.84 21.18 6.87
C TYR A 153 -24.40 22.60 6.76
N SER A 154 -24.79 23.17 7.89
CA SER A 154 -25.10 24.59 8.00
C SER A 154 -24.76 25.19 9.35
N TYR A 155 -24.46 26.49 9.34
CA TYR A 155 -24.41 27.31 10.55
C TYR A 155 -25.78 27.93 10.81
N GLY A 156 -26.40 27.55 11.93
CA GLY A 156 -27.70 28.10 12.34
C GLY A 156 -28.82 27.96 11.29
N GLY A 157 -28.71 26.99 10.37
CA GLY A 157 -29.66 26.76 9.28
C GLY A 157 -29.61 27.75 8.10
N THR A 158 -28.73 28.76 8.11
CA THR A 158 -28.76 29.86 7.10
C THR A 158 -27.53 29.99 6.22
N GLU A 159 -26.43 29.30 6.52
CA GLU A 159 -25.21 29.27 5.69
C GLU A 159 -24.82 27.83 5.39
N ARG A 160 -25.39 27.27 4.32
CA ARG A 160 -25.19 25.86 3.94
C ARG A 160 -23.89 25.67 3.16
N HIS A 161 -23.16 24.60 3.46
CA HIS A 161 -22.01 24.15 2.69
C HIS A 161 -21.97 22.62 2.61
N ALA A 162 -21.37 22.11 1.55
CA ALA A 162 -21.12 20.70 1.36
C ALA A 162 -19.62 20.43 1.49
N LEU A 163 -19.27 19.42 2.30
CA LEU A 163 -17.96 18.79 2.27
C LEU A 163 -18.05 17.58 1.35
N VAL A 164 -17.19 17.51 0.34
CA VAL A 164 -17.04 16.34 -0.52
C VAL A 164 -15.72 15.66 -0.16
N VAL A 165 -15.76 14.36 0.10
CA VAL A 165 -14.59 13.53 0.43
C VAL A 165 -14.52 12.38 -0.57
N LEU A 166 -13.37 12.23 -1.22
CA LEU A 166 -13.08 11.17 -2.17
C LEU A 166 -12.44 9.99 -1.44
N VAL A 167 -13.05 8.82 -1.50
CA VAL A 167 -12.55 7.59 -0.88
C VAL A 167 -12.24 6.56 -1.95
N ASP A 168 -10.97 6.18 -2.05
CA ASP A 168 -10.51 5.09 -2.91
C ASP A 168 -10.74 3.72 -2.26
N ARG A 169 -11.33 2.81 -3.03
CA ARG A 169 -11.72 1.46 -2.64
C ARG A 169 -10.92 0.40 -3.40
N ASN A 170 -9.78 0.75 -3.98
CA ASN A 170 -8.92 -0.18 -4.72
C ASN A 170 -7.72 -0.70 -3.93
N LYS A 171 -7.18 0.09 -2.99
CA LYS A 171 -6.10 -0.37 -2.09
C LYS A 171 -6.64 -0.65 -0.70
N ALA A 172 -6.87 -1.92 -0.38
CA ALA A 172 -6.90 -2.33 1.02
C ALA A 172 -5.49 -2.06 1.54
N GLY A 173 -5.33 -1.03 2.39
CA GLY A 173 -4.04 -0.51 2.84
C GLY A 173 -3.07 -1.67 3.05
N ALA A 174 -2.01 -1.71 2.24
CA ALA A 174 -1.02 -2.77 2.34
C ALA A 174 -0.54 -2.77 3.79
N VAL A 175 -0.66 -3.92 4.47
CA VAL A 175 0.22 -4.18 5.60
C VAL A 175 1.61 -4.07 4.97
N GLN A 176 2.28 -2.94 5.20
CA GLN A 176 3.68 -2.81 4.84
C GLN A 176 4.39 -3.86 5.67
N THR A 177 4.64 -5.03 5.10
CA THR A 177 5.80 -5.83 5.49
C THR A 177 6.97 -4.91 5.21
N ALA A 178 7.46 -4.25 6.26
CA ALA A 178 8.64 -3.42 6.22
C ALA A 178 9.71 -4.15 5.38
N GLY A 179 10.33 -3.42 4.47
CA GLY A 179 11.47 -3.94 3.72
C GLY A 179 12.56 -4.31 4.71
N GLU A 180 12.68 -5.60 4.99
CA GLU A 180 13.85 -6.29 5.51
C GLU A 180 13.50 -7.79 5.49
N GLY A 181 14.43 -8.60 5.00
CA GLY A 181 14.22 -10.02 4.71
C GLY A 181 13.70 -10.83 5.91
N PHE A 182 12.95 -11.89 5.60
CA PHE A 182 12.64 -13.02 6.50
C PHE A 182 12.29 -12.67 7.96
N ALA A 183 11.52 -11.61 8.21
CA ALA A 183 10.90 -11.39 9.51
C ALA A 183 9.54 -12.11 9.57
N PRO A 184 9.23 -12.84 10.67
CA PRO A 184 7.93 -13.48 10.82
C PRO A 184 6.83 -12.43 10.88
N ALA A 185 5.69 -12.75 10.26
CA ALA A 185 4.54 -11.88 10.10
C ALA A 185 4.20 -11.10 11.39
N ALA A 186 4.47 -9.79 11.38
CA ALA A 186 3.90 -8.88 12.35
C ALA A 186 2.37 -9.03 12.32
N HIS A 187 1.76 -8.99 13.50
CA HIS A 187 0.35 -9.36 13.72
C HIS A 187 -0.57 -8.85 12.62
N ALA A 188 -1.25 -9.79 11.95
CA ALA A 188 -2.24 -9.51 10.91
C ALA A 188 -3.40 -8.70 11.49
N GLY A 189 -3.24 -7.38 11.55
CA GLY A 189 -4.34 -6.46 11.71
C GLY A 189 -5.36 -6.72 10.60
N ARG A 190 -6.65 -6.72 10.96
CA ARG A 190 -7.72 -6.91 9.99
C ARG A 190 -7.57 -5.85 8.89
N PRO A 191 -7.57 -6.22 7.59
CA PRO A 191 -7.40 -5.25 6.52
C PRO A 191 -8.44 -4.14 6.65
N PRO A 192 -8.06 -2.88 6.38
CA PRO A 192 -8.93 -1.74 6.58
C PRO A 192 -10.20 -1.90 5.76
N VAL A 193 -11.31 -1.48 6.35
CA VAL A 193 -12.65 -1.87 5.89
C VAL A 193 -13.25 -0.83 4.93
N SER A 194 -12.81 0.42 5.06
CA SER A 194 -13.44 1.63 4.50
C SER A 194 -12.71 2.26 3.31
N GLY A 195 -11.52 1.79 2.93
CA GLY A 195 -10.73 2.42 1.87
C GLY A 195 -9.93 3.61 2.41
N MET A 196 -9.34 4.41 1.52
CA MET A 196 -8.45 5.53 1.87
C MET A 196 -9.00 6.84 1.33
N VAL A 197 -8.95 7.91 2.12
CA VAL A 197 -9.24 9.26 1.61
C VAL A 197 -8.16 9.64 0.61
N ARG A 198 -8.58 10.13 -0.57
CA ARG A 198 -7.70 10.63 -1.64
C ARG A 198 -7.74 12.14 -1.78
N ASP A 199 -8.89 12.74 -1.53
CA ASP A 199 -9.08 14.17 -1.72
C ASP A 199 -10.28 14.66 -0.91
N ALA A 200 -10.36 15.97 -0.66
CA ALA A 200 -11.52 16.61 -0.08
C ALA A 200 -11.60 18.09 -0.50
N TRP A 201 -12.84 18.57 -0.67
CA TRP A 201 -13.08 19.98 -0.97
C TRP A 201 -14.45 20.45 -0.47
N VAL A 202 -14.64 21.77 -0.42
CA VAL A 202 -15.85 22.40 0.08
C VAL A 202 -16.57 23.16 -1.04
N SER A 203 -17.91 23.11 -1.02
CA SER A 203 -18.74 23.92 -1.90
C SER A 203 -19.85 24.63 -1.12
N SER A 204 -19.95 25.94 -1.30
CA SER A 204 -21.11 26.74 -0.84
C SER A 204 -22.32 26.61 -1.75
N GLN A 205 -22.16 26.05 -2.96
CA GLN A 205 -23.24 25.88 -3.94
C GLN A 205 -23.94 24.53 -3.77
N VAL A 206 -24.45 24.25 -2.57
CA VAL A 206 -25.01 22.95 -2.16
C VAL A 206 -26.07 22.43 -3.12
N ASP A 207 -27.08 23.25 -3.45
CA ASP A 207 -28.20 22.79 -4.28
C ASP A 207 -27.77 22.48 -5.71
N LYS A 208 -26.81 23.25 -6.26
CA LYS A 208 -26.24 22.99 -7.58
C LYS A 208 -25.41 21.71 -7.60
N LEU A 209 -24.61 21.49 -6.56
CA LEU A 209 -23.82 20.26 -6.39
C LEU A 209 -24.75 19.04 -6.33
N LEU A 210 -25.75 19.06 -5.44
CA LEU A 210 -26.69 17.95 -5.31
C LEU A 210 -27.52 17.73 -6.58
N ALA A 211 -27.93 18.80 -7.26
CA ALA A 211 -28.62 18.71 -8.55
C ALA A 211 -27.72 18.10 -9.64
N HIS A 212 -26.43 18.43 -9.65
CA HIS A 212 -25.46 17.83 -10.54
C HIS A 212 -25.29 16.33 -10.27
N CYS A 213 -25.04 15.92 -9.02
CA CYS A 213 -24.90 14.51 -8.66
C CYS A 213 -26.17 13.69 -8.96
N ARG A 214 -27.36 14.24 -8.69
CA ARG A 214 -28.64 13.61 -9.04
C ARG A 214 -28.83 13.46 -10.55
N ARG A 215 -28.39 14.43 -11.33
CA ARG A 215 -28.46 14.37 -12.80
C ARG A 215 -27.48 13.31 -13.32
N GLU A 216 -26.24 13.34 -12.84
CA GLU A 216 -25.22 12.36 -13.18
C GLU A 216 -25.67 10.94 -12.87
N GLY A 217 -26.19 10.67 -11.66
CA GLY A 217 -26.71 9.34 -11.30
C GLY A 217 -27.97 8.89 -12.06
N ARG A 218 -28.61 9.77 -12.84
CA ARG A 218 -29.74 9.42 -13.73
C ARG A 218 -29.30 9.23 -15.18
N GLU A 219 -28.37 10.07 -15.66
CA GLU A 219 -27.94 10.12 -17.05
C GLU A 219 -26.75 9.18 -17.33
N ASN A 220 -25.86 8.99 -16.35
CA ASN A 220 -24.69 8.13 -16.47
C ASN A 220 -24.96 6.76 -15.82
N ARG A 221 -25.08 5.72 -16.65
CA ARG A 221 -25.34 4.34 -16.20
C ARG A 221 -24.22 3.74 -15.34
N LEU A 222 -23.02 4.34 -15.38
CA LEU A 222 -21.87 3.92 -14.59
C LEU A 222 -21.77 4.62 -13.23
N MET A 223 -22.69 5.52 -12.91
CA MET A 223 -22.71 6.25 -11.64
C MET A 223 -24.03 6.02 -10.90
N ARG A 224 -23.98 6.02 -9.57
CA ARG A 224 -25.17 5.99 -8.70
C ARG A 224 -25.06 7.09 -7.65
N PHE A 225 -26.19 7.73 -7.37
CA PHE A 225 -26.29 8.75 -6.35
C PHE A 225 -27.35 8.35 -5.31
N GLU A 226 -26.92 8.18 -4.07
CA GLU A 226 -27.73 7.60 -2.99
C GLU A 226 -27.61 8.44 -1.71
N GLU A 227 -28.61 8.37 -0.84
CA GLU A 227 -28.54 8.93 0.51
C GLU A 227 -27.87 7.92 1.45
N LEU A 228 -27.06 8.43 2.37
CA LEU A 228 -26.39 7.63 3.39
C LEU A 228 -26.89 8.00 4.79
N ASP A 229 -26.93 7.00 5.66
CA ASP A 229 -27.12 7.27 7.09
C ASP A 229 -25.93 8.09 7.64
N PRO A 230 -26.17 9.22 8.33
CA PRO A 230 -25.09 10.05 8.86
C PRO A 230 -24.20 9.34 9.88
N ARG A 231 -24.72 8.38 10.65
CA ARG A 231 -23.92 7.62 11.62
C ARG A 231 -22.96 6.68 10.90
N ASP A 232 -23.47 5.95 9.91
CA ASP A 232 -22.65 5.05 9.09
C ASP A 232 -21.61 5.83 8.28
N THR A 233 -21.97 7.01 7.80
CA THR A 233 -21.06 7.92 7.09
C THR A 233 -19.93 8.38 8.00
N ARG A 234 -20.20 8.73 9.26
CA ARG A 234 -19.16 9.02 10.26
C ARG A 234 -18.20 7.85 10.42
N ALA A 235 -18.74 6.65 10.61
CA ALA A 235 -17.93 5.46 10.82
C ALA A 235 -17.00 5.19 9.63
N LEU A 236 -17.54 5.29 8.40
CA LEU A 236 -16.78 5.11 7.16
C LEU A 236 -15.67 6.16 7.00
N LEU A 237 -16.00 7.45 7.08
CA LEU A 237 -15.04 8.52 6.87
C LEU A 237 -13.95 8.53 7.95
N ARG A 238 -14.30 8.27 9.21
CA ARG A 238 -13.30 8.16 10.29
C ARG A 238 -12.32 7.02 10.01
N SER A 239 -12.83 5.83 9.68
CA SER A 239 -11.98 4.68 9.35
C SER A 239 -11.11 4.93 8.12
N ALA A 240 -11.60 5.68 7.13
CA ALA A 240 -10.81 6.04 5.95
C ALA A 240 -9.71 7.06 6.27
N LEU A 241 -10.02 8.07 7.10
CA LEU A 241 -9.04 9.05 7.58
C LEU A 241 -7.98 8.42 8.47
N ASP A 242 -8.37 7.51 9.36
CA ASP A 242 -7.45 6.78 10.24
C ASP A 242 -6.43 5.99 9.39
N LEU A 243 -6.89 5.32 8.33
CA LEU A 243 -6.01 4.65 7.38
C LEU A 243 -5.10 5.65 6.65
N THR A 244 -5.65 6.74 6.11
CA THR A 244 -4.87 7.78 5.41
C THR A 244 -3.77 8.34 6.32
N ASN A 245 -4.07 8.59 7.59
CA ASN A 245 -3.13 9.16 8.56
C ASN A 245 -2.03 8.17 8.98
N ALA A 246 -2.34 6.87 8.99
CA ALA A 246 -1.40 5.81 9.37
C ALA A 246 -0.42 5.45 8.25
N VAL A 247 -0.77 5.68 6.99
CA VAL A 247 0.10 5.41 5.84
C VAL A 247 1.16 6.49 5.71
N HIS A 248 2.42 6.08 5.56
CA HIS A 248 3.51 6.99 5.21
C HIS A 248 3.35 7.48 3.77
N ASP A 249 3.43 8.80 3.57
CA ASP A 249 3.23 9.46 2.27
C ASP A 249 1.97 8.94 1.54
N PRO A 250 0.78 9.16 2.14
CA PRO A 250 -0.45 8.63 1.57
C PRO A 250 -0.68 9.28 0.20
N PRO A 251 -1.15 8.54 -0.80
CA PRO A 251 -1.32 9.04 -2.17
C PRO A 251 -2.58 9.92 -2.30
N VAL A 252 -2.60 11.03 -1.57
CA VAL A 252 -3.65 12.05 -1.58
C VAL A 252 -3.34 13.15 -2.60
N ASN A 253 -4.34 13.98 -2.90
CA ASN A 253 -4.13 15.21 -3.65
C ASN A 253 -3.14 16.13 -2.91
N GLU A 254 -2.28 16.85 -3.64
CA GLU A 254 -1.26 17.77 -3.11
C GLU A 254 -1.85 18.78 -2.11
N ASN A 255 -3.08 19.23 -2.34
CA ASN A 255 -3.75 20.22 -1.48
C ASN A 255 -4.56 19.61 -0.33
N PHE A 256 -4.57 18.28 -0.17
CA PHE A 256 -5.39 17.61 0.83
C PHE A 256 -5.00 18.02 2.26
N GLY A 257 -3.70 18.27 2.51
CA GLY A 257 -3.22 18.74 3.81
C GLY A 257 -3.98 19.97 4.31
N SER A 258 -4.24 20.95 3.43
CA SER A 258 -4.98 22.18 3.75
C SER A 258 -6.43 21.94 4.17
N TYR A 259 -7.04 20.82 3.79
CA TYR A 259 -8.42 20.45 4.18
C TYR A 259 -8.47 19.45 5.33
N HIS A 260 -7.34 18.86 5.74
CA HIS A 260 -7.33 17.72 6.67
C HIS A 260 -8.00 18.02 8.01
N ALA A 261 -7.61 19.13 8.66
CA ALA A 261 -8.16 19.54 9.94
C ALA A 261 -9.67 19.84 9.84
N PHE A 262 -10.09 20.50 8.75
CA PHE A 262 -11.49 20.77 8.46
C PHE A 262 -12.31 19.49 8.26
N VAL A 263 -11.79 18.53 7.46
CA VAL A 263 -12.44 17.24 7.22
C VAL A 263 -12.63 16.49 8.54
N ARG A 264 -11.58 16.40 9.37
CA ARG A 264 -11.66 15.77 10.70
C ARG A 264 -12.74 16.42 11.56
N ALA A 265 -12.72 17.74 11.67
CA ALA A 265 -13.70 18.48 12.46
C ALA A 265 -15.13 18.23 11.97
N ARG A 266 -15.38 18.18 10.65
CA ARG A 266 -16.71 17.88 10.09
C ARG A 266 -17.16 16.44 10.32
N VAL A 267 -16.26 15.47 10.18
CA VAL A 267 -16.57 14.06 10.45
C VAL A 267 -16.97 13.86 11.92
N ASP A 268 -16.39 14.62 12.85
CA ASP A 268 -16.73 14.51 14.26
C ASP A 268 -18.09 15.10 14.65
N ILE A 269 -18.64 16.00 13.82
CA ILE A 269 -19.99 16.57 13.99
C ILE A 269 -21.09 15.57 13.64
N LEU A 270 -20.81 14.62 12.75
CA LEU A 270 -21.78 13.58 12.40
C LEU A 270 -22.14 12.74 13.65
N PRO A 271 -23.37 12.21 13.75
CA PRO A 271 -23.78 11.45 14.93
C PRO A 271 -22.96 10.16 15.10
N PRO A 272 -22.53 9.80 16.33
CA PRO A 272 -21.79 8.56 16.57
C PRO A 272 -22.70 7.32 16.48
N GLY A 273 -22.08 6.13 16.53
CA GLY A 273 -22.79 4.86 16.64
C GLY A 273 -23.12 4.17 15.31
N GLY A 274 -22.51 4.61 14.20
CA GLY A 274 -22.62 3.93 12.91
C GLY A 274 -21.84 2.63 12.82
N ARG A 275 -22.12 1.87 11.77
CA ARG A 275 -21.55 0.56 11.50
C ARG A 275 -20.68 0.58 10.26
N LEU A 276 -19.49 -0.02 10.36
CA LEU A 276 -18.67 -0.30 9.19
C LEU A 276 -19.15 -1.58 8.49
N PRO A 277 -19.30 -1.58 7.15
CA PRO A 277 -19.64 -2.78 6.40
C PRO A 277 -18.55 -3.84 6.59
N GLN A 278 -18.85 -5.00 7.15
CA GLN A 278 -17.83 -6.03 7.36
C GLN A 278 -17.57 -6.78 6.04
N PRO A 279 -16.32 -6.84 5.53
CA PRO A 279 -16.01 -7.58 4.32
C PRO A 279 -16.30 -9.07 4.52
N PRO A 280 -16.93 -9.73 3.53
CA PRO A 280 -17.16 -11.16 3.62
C PRO A 280 -15.83 -11.92 3.57
N VAL A 281 -15.71 -12.94 4.43
CA VAL A 281 -14.55 -13.84 4.45
C VAL A 281 -14.88 -15.09 3.65
N TYR A 282 -14.02 -15.46 2.71
CA TYR A 282 -14.15 -16.66 1.88
C TYR A 282 -13.11 -17.68 2.31
N GLY A 283 -13.56 -18.76 2.95
CA GLY A 283 -12.75 -19.95 3.20
C GLY A 283 -12.46 -20.74 1.91
N ARG A 284 -11.55 -21.71 2.00
CA ARG A 284 -11.06 -22.52 0.86
C ARG A 284 -12.21 -23.12 0.03
N ASP A 285 -13.19 -23.74 0.66
CA ASP A 285 -14.32 -24.38 -0.04
C ASP A 285 -15.15 -23.40 -0.86
N ARG A 286 -15.38 -22.19 -0.33
CA ARG A 286 -16.12 -21.15 -1.05
C ARG A 286 -15.33 -20.63 -2.24
N ARG A 287 -14.01 -20.44 -2.10
CA ARG A 287 -13.13 -20.03 -3.20
C ARG A 287 -13.13 -21.09 -4.31
N ALA A 288 -12.93 -22.36 -3.96
CA ALA A 288 -13.00 -23.48 -4.90
C ALA A 288 -14.37 -23.59 -5.60
N THR A 289 -15.47 -23.34 -4.87
CA THR A 289 -16.82 -23.31 -5.46
C THR A 289 -16.97 -22.20 -6.50
N ILE A 290 -16.38 -21.02 -6.26
CA ILE A 290 -16.40 -19.91 -7.23
C ILE A 290 -15.61 -20.31 -8.48
N ALA A 291 -14.39 -20.84 -8.32
CA ALA A 291 -13.54 -21.29 -9.43
C ALA A 291 -14.25 -22.36 -10.28
N ALA A 292 -14.82 -23.39 -9.64
CA ALA A 292 -15.53 -24.46 -10.34
C ALA A 292 -16.75 -23.95 -11.13
N ARG A 293 -17.50 -22.98 -10.58
CA ARG A 293 -18.66 -22.37 -11.26
C ARG A 293 -18.24 -21.49 -12.45
N PHE A 294 -17.08 -20.85 -12.37
CA PHE A 294 -16.52 -20.10 -13.49
C PHE A 294 -16.05 -21.05 -14.60
N LEU A 295 -15.25 -22.07 -14.26
CA LEU A 295 -14.71 -23.02 -15.23
C LEU A 295 -15.79 -23.86 -15.93
N ALA A 296 -16.96 -24.03 -15.30
CA ALA A 296 -18.13 -24.70 -15.88
C ALA A 296 -19.06 -23.77 -16.68
N SER A 297 -18.72 -22.49 -16.85
CA SER A 297 -19.57 -21.52 -17.55
C SER A 297 -19.28 -21.46 -19.06
N ASP A 298 -20.28 -21.02 -19.84
CA ASP A 298 -20.15 -20.77 -21.28
C ASP A 298 -19.03 -19.77 -21.58
N GLU A 299 -18.82 -18.78 -20.71
CA GLU A 299 -17.73 -17.81 -20.86
C GLU A 299 -16.33 -18.44 -20.80
N ALA A 300 -16.17 -19.59 -20.14
CA ALA A 300 -14.90 -20.31 -20.01
C ALA A 300 -14.71 -21.40 -21.09
N GLU A 301 -15.70 -21.69 -21.92
CA GLU A 301 -15.65 -22.78 -22.92
C GLU A 301 -14.54 -22.56 -23.96
N GLY A 302 -14.24 -21.31 -24.30
CA GLY A 302 -13.20 -20.94 -25.26
C GLY A 302 -11.76 -20.94 -24.70
N LEU A 303 -11.55 -21.34 -23.44
CA LEU A 303 -10.22 -21.40 -22.83
C LEU A 303 -9.54 -22.74 -23.18
N SER A 304 -8.44 -22.67 -23.94
CA SER A 304 -7.76 -23.85 -24.50
C SER A 304 -7.05 -24.71 -23.45
N ASP A 305 -6.36 -24.09 -22.48
CA ASP A 305 -5.65 -24.78 -21.41
C ASP A 305 -6.44 -24.70 -20.10
N ARG A 306 -7.05 -25.83 -19.71
CA ARG A 306 -7.85 -25.91 -18.47
C ARG A 306 -7.01 -25.83 -17.20
N SER A 307 -5.76 -26.28 -17.23
CA SER A 307 -4.86 -26.22 -16.08
C SER A 307 -4.45 -24.79 -15.81
N ALA A 308 -3.95 -24.10 -16.84
CA ALA A 308 -3.61 -22.68 -16.75
C ALA A 308 -4.84 -21.82 -16.41
N ALA A 309 -5.99 -22.11 -17.00
CA ALA A 309 -7.25 -21.42 -16.68
C ALA A 309 -7.67 -21.59 -15.22
N SER A 310 -7.53 -22.78 -14.65
CA SER A 310 -7.83 -23.03 -13.24
C SER A 310 -6.93 -22.21 -12.33
N ARG A 311 -5.62 -22.24 -12.56
CA ARG A 311 -4.65 -21.47 -11.76
C ARG A 311 -4.88 -19.96 -11.89
N CYS A 312 -5.16 -19.46 -13.09
CA CYS A 312 -5.49 -18.05 -13.30
C CYS A 312 -6.78 -17.64 -12.56
N ALA A 313 -7.82 -18.49 -12.55
CA ALA A 313 -9.05 -18.23 -11.81
C ALA A 313 -8.80 -18.17 -10.30
N ASP A 314 -7.97 -19.05 -9.76
CA ASP A 314 -7.58 -19.04 -8.35
C ASP A 314 -6.85 -17.74 -7.98
N LEU A 315 -5.94 -17.24 -8.84
CA LEU A 315 -5.25 -15.96 -8.64
C LEU A 315 -6.22 -14.77 -8.61
N ILE A 316 -7.20 -14.73 -9.52
CA ILE A 316 -8.22 -13.67 -9.56
C ILE A 316 -9.06 -13.68 -8.27
N ILE A 317 -9.45 -14.87 -7.79
CA ILE A 317 -10.21 -15.04 -6.56
C ILE A 317 -9.38 -14.63 -5.36
N ASP A 318 -8.11 -15.07 -5.30
CA ASP A 318 -7.22 -14.75 -4.18
C ASP A 318 -6.98 -13.25 -4.06
N TYR A 319 -6.68 -12.59 -5.19
CA TYR A 319 -6.59 -11.13 -5.24
C TYR A 319 -7.87 -10.47 -4.70
N GLY A 320 -9.02 -10.91 -5.21
CA GLY A 320 -10.31 -10.41 -4.78
C GLY A 320 -10.60 -10.61 -3.29
N CYS A 321 -10.17 -11.72 -2.71
CA CYS A 321 -10.39 -12.01 -1.31
C CYS A 321 -9.44 -11.25 -0.38
N ASN A 322 -8.15 -11.17 -0.74
CA ASN A 322 -7.10 -10.71 0.17
C ASN A 322 -6.72 -9.24 -0.07
N HIS A 323 -6.82 -8.75 -1.30
CA HIS A 323 -6.38 -7.41 -1.69
C HIS A 323 -7.53 -6.47 -2.06
N ASP A 324 -8.73 -7.02 -2.27
CA ASP A 324 -9.88 -6.29 -2.82
C ASP A 324 -11.07 -6.14 -1.84
N PHE A 325 -10.78 -6.10 -0.55
CA PHE A 325 -11.80 -6.01 0.51
C PHE A 325 -12.81 -7.17 0.46
N GLY A 326 -12.35 -8.40 0.19
CA GLY A 326 -13.24 -9.56 0.15
C GLY A 326 -14.24 -9.53 -1.02
N ARG A 327 -13.88 -8.98 -2.17
CA ARG A 327 -14.75 -8.86 -3.35
C ARG A 327 -14.23 -9.66 -4.55
N PRO A 328 -14.24 -11.02 -4.50
CA PRO A 328 -13.76 -11.86 -5.60
C PRO A 328 -14.51 -11.67 -6.92
N LEU A 329 -15.80 -11.33 -6.87
CA LEU A 329 -16.63 -11.11 -8.07
C LEU A 329 -16.63 -9.66 -8.56
N ARG A 330 -16.00 -8.72 -7.86
CA ARG A 330 -15.91 -7.34 -8.37
C ARG A 330 -14.99 -7.33 -9.58
N VAL A 331 -15.40 -6.65 -10.63
CA VAL A 331 -14.61 -6.41 -11.84
C VAL A 331 -14.72 -4.94 -12.20
N SER A 332 -13.59 -4.34 -12.56
CA SER A 332 -13.50 -2.93 -12.92
C SER A 332 -12.26 -2.66 -13.76
N PRO A 333 -12.21 -1.54 -14.51
CA PRO A 333 -11.02 -1.13 -15.23
C PRO A 333 -9.79 -1.04 -14.31
N VAL A 334 -9.90 -0.29 -13.20
CA VAL A 334 -8.78 -0.04 -12.27
C VAL A 334 -8.33 -1.34 -11.61
N LYS A 335 -9.26 -2.23 -11.24
CA LYS A 335 -8.94 -3.52 -10.65
C LYS A 335 -8.15 -4.41 -11.62
N CYS A 336 -8.53 -4.44 -12.90
CA CYS A 336 -7.81 -5.22 -13.90
C CYS A 336 -6.38 -4.69 -14.08
N GLU A 337 -6.21 -3.37 -14.17
CA GLU A 337 -4.89 -2.75 -14.25
C GLU A 337 -4.05 -3.05 -13.02
N MET A 338 -4.59 -2.88 -11.80
CA MET A 338 -3.85 -3.18 -10.57
C MET A 338 -3.50 -4.66 -10.44
N PHE A 339 -4.40 -5.56 -10.82
CA PHE A 339 -4.13 -6.99 -10.82
C PHE A 339 -3.00 -7.35 -11.79
N LEU A 340 -3.06 -6.87 -13.03
CA LEU A 340 -2.09 -7.18 -14.08
C LEU A 340 -0.75 -6.46 -13.90
N LEU A 341 -0.74 -5.19 -13.52
CA LEU A 341 0.45 -4.33 -13.60
C LEU A 341 1.14 -4.09 -12.25
N ASP A 342 0.44 -4.34 -11.13
CA ASP A 342 1.00 -4.15 -9.79
C ASP A 342 1.11 -5.48 -9.05
N TRP A 343 0.00 -6.20 -8.85
CA TRP A 343 0.01 -7.39 -7.98
C TRP A 343 0.67 -8.60 -8.60
N LEU A 344 0.27 -9.01 -9.81
CA LEU A 344 0.82 -10.20 -10.45
C LEU A 344 2.35 -10.13 -10.60
N PRO A 345 2.94 -9.11 -11.26
CA PRO A 345 4.39 -9.06 -11.50
C PRO A 345 5.20 -8.99 -10.21
N ARG A 346 4.63 -8.45 -9.13
CA ARG A 346 5.33 -8.29 -7.84
C ARG A 346 5.19 -9.46 -6.89
N LYS A 347 4.18 -10.33 -7.08
CA LYS A 347 3.80 -11.35 -6.08
C LYS A 347 3.69 -12.76 -6.65
N VAL A 348 3.61 -12.93 -7.96
CA VAL A 348 3.31 -14.23 -8.58
C VAL A 348 4.27 -14.48 -9.74
N LEU A 349 5.01 -15.58 -9.66
CA LEU A 349 5.75 -16.12 -10.79
C LEU A 349 4.80 -16.93 -11.66
N LEU A 350 4.64 -16.51 -12.92
CA LEU A 350 3.77 -17.14 -13.90
C LEU A 350 4.62 -17.81 -14.97
N SER A 351 4.26 -19.04 -15.33
CA SER A 351 4.83 -19.72 -16.49
C SER A 351 4.47 -19.03 -17.80
N PRO A 352 5.22 -19.23 -18.90
CA PRO A 352 4.88 -18.65 -20.20
C PRO A 352 3.45 -18.97 -20.63
N THR A 353 2.99 -20.21 -20.38
CA THR A 353 1.61 -20.63 -20.67
C THR A 353 0.57 -19.89 -19.83
N GLU A 354 0.89 -19.56 -18.57
CA GLU A 354 0.00 -18.78 -17.71
C GLU A 354 0.00 -17.31 -18.09
N GLN A 355 1.15 -16.74 -18.45
CA GLN A 355 1.25 -15.36 -18.94
C GLN A 355 0.39 -15.16 -20.20
N GLU A 356 0.41 -16.12 -21.13
CA GLU A 356 -0.46 -16.09 -22.30
C GLU A 356 -1.94 -16.28 -21.92
N ALA A 357 -2.25 -17.13 -20.95
CA ALA A 357 -3.63 -17.43 -20.53
C ALA A 357 -4.29 -16.29 -19.73
N VAL A 358 -3.56 -15.59 -18.86
CA VAL A 358 -4.11 -14.62 -17.89
C VAL A 358 -5.05 -13.59 -18.53
N PRO A 359 -4.69 -12.88 -19.61
CA PRO A 359 -5.58 -11.90 -20.23
C PRO A 359 -6.90 -12.51 -20.73
N HIS A 360 -6.84 -13.70 -21.34
CA HIS A 360 -8.02 -14.39 -21.86
C HIS A 360 -8.92 -14.92 -20.73
N VAL A 361 -8.34 -15.50 -19.68
CA VAL A 361 -9.06 -15.98 -18.50
C VAL A 361 -9.72 -14.79 -17.78
N LEU A 362 -9.00 -13.68 -17.60
CA LEU A 362 -9.55 -12.49 -16.96
C LEU A 362 -10.65 -11.84 -17.82
N ALA A 363 -10.53 -11.84 -19.16
CA ALA A 363 -11.61 -11.39 -20.03
C ALA A 363 -12.87 -12.27 -19.92
N ALA A 364 -12.72 -13.59 -19.83
CA ALA A 364 -13.83 -14.51 -19.57
C ALA A 364 -14.45 -14.25 -18.18
N TRP A 365 -13.60 -14.07 -17.17
CA TRP A 365 -14.02 -13.74 -15.81
C TRP A 365 -14.81 -12.43 -15.74
N VAL A 366 -14.35 -11.37 -16.42
CA VAL A 366 -15.04 -10.07 -16.48
C VAL A 366 -16.46 -10.21 -17.01
N ARG A 367 -16.66 -10.99 -18.07
CA ARG A 367 -18.00 -11.25 -18.64
C ARG A 367 -18.86 -12.06 -17.67
N TRP A 368 -18.31 -13.12 -17.08
CA TRP A 368 -19.01 -14.00 -16.17
C TRP A 368 -19.40 -13.31 -14.85
N ALA A 369 -18.45 -12.66 -14.20
CA ALA A 369 -18.64 -11.98 -12.93
C ALA A 369 -19.48 -10.71 -13.09
N GLY A 370 -19.24 -9.92 -14.15
CA GLY A 370 -19.99 -8.69 -14.43
C GLY A 370 -21.49 -8.92 -14.58
N LYS A 371 -21.90 -9.97 -15.30
CA LYS A 371 -23.33 -10.34 -15.40
C LYS A 371 -23.93 -10.70 -14.04
N ARG A 372 -23.19 -11.43 -13.21
CA ARG A 372 -23.64 -11.91 -11.89
C ARG A 372 -23.76 -10.80 -10.85
N THR A 373 -22.95 -9.77 -10.95
CA THR A 373 -22.99 -8.60 -10.07
C THR A 373 -23.94 -7.51 -10.57
N GLY A 374 -24.55 -7.69 -11.74
CA GLY A 374 -25.47 -6.72 -12.34
C GLY A 374 -24.76 -5.49 -12.91
N LEU A 375 -23.50 -5.64 -13.33
CA LEU A 375 -22.75 -4.57 -13.99
C LEU A 375 -23.38 -4.28 -15.37
N PRO A 376 -23.63 -3.00 -15.73
CA PRO A 376 -24.12 -2.65 -17.06
C PRO A 376 -23.15 -3.11 -18.17
N GLU A 377 -23.66 -3.40 -19.36
CA GLU A 377 -22.85 -3.83 -20.51
C GLU A 377 -21.75 -2.82 -20.87
N GLU A 378 -22.03 -1.52 -20.70
CA GLU A 378 -21.06 -0.43 -20.87
C GLU A 378 -19.89 -0.57 -19.89
N GLY A 379 -20.14 -0.98 -18.65
CA GLY A 379 -19.10 -1.20 -17.64
C GLY A 379 -18.29 -2.47 -17.91
N ILE A 380 -18.95 -3.55 -18.36
CA ILE A 380 -18.26 -4.78 -18.81
C ILE A 380 -17.31 -4.44 -19.97
N ARG A 381 -17.78 -3.66 -20.95
CA ARG A 381 -16.97 -3.23 -22.10
C ARG A 381 -15.79 -2.38 -21.68
N ALA A 382 -16.01 -1.34 -20.87
CA ALA A 382 -14.93 -0.49 -20.36
C ALA A 382 -13.87 -1.28 -19.59
N THR A 383 -14.28 -2.31 -18.84
CA THR A 383 -13.36 -3.20 -18.12
C THR A 383 -12.54 -4.06 -19.08
N LEU A 384 -13.16 -4.59 -20.14
CA LEU A 384 -12.46 -5.35 -21.18
C LEU A 384 -11.49 -4.47 -21.98
N ASP A 385 -11.87 -3.23 -22.28
CA ASP A 385 -11.00 -2.29 -23.00
C ASP A 385 -9.74 -1.99 -22.17
N ALA A 386 -9.89 -1.65 -20.88
CA ALA A 386 -8.76 -1.43 -19.98
C ALA A 386 -7.87 -2.66 -19.79
N LEU A 387 -8.47 -3.86 -19.72
CA LEU A 387 -7.73 -5.12 -19.70
C LEU A 387 -6.85 -5.25 -20.95
N TRP A 388 -7.41 -5.07 -22.14
CA TRP A 388 -6.65 -5.23 -23.38
C TRP A 388 -5.58 -4.16 -23.55
N ASP A 389 -5.86 -2.91 -23.16
CA ASP A 389 -4.88 -1.82 -23.13
C ASP A 389 -3.69 -2.10 -22.19
N ALA A 390 -3.92 -2.87 -21.11
CA ALA A 390 -2.88 -3.24 -20.15
C ALA A 390 -2.00 -4.42 -20.61
N THR A 391 -2.44 -5.25 -21.57
CA THR A 391 -1.74 -6.50 -21.94
C THR A 391 -0.30 -6.31 -22.41
N ALA A 392 -0.03 -5.28 -23.20
CA ALA A 392 1.33 -4.99 -23.67
C ALA A 392 2.27 -4.66 -22.51
N LYS A 393 1.80 -3.83 -21.56
CA LYS A 393 2.55 -3.46 -20.35
C LYS A 393 2.71 -4.65 -19.40
N PHE A 394 1.71 -5.52 -19.31
CA PHE A 394 1.79 -6.76 -18.53
C PHE A 394 2.89 -7.69 -19.05
N ALA A 395 2.92 -7.92 -20.37
CA ALA A 395 3.96 -8.74 -21.00
C ALA A 395 5.36 -8.12 -20.90
N GLU A 396 5.46 -6.79 -20.82
CA GLU A 396 6.72 -6.09 -20.54
C GLU A 396 7.14 -6.23 -19.06
N ALA A 397 6.19 -6.10 -18.13
CA ALA A 397 6.46 -6.22 -16.70
C ALA A 397 7.02 -7.61 -16.31
N TYR A 398 6.53 -8.69 -16.93
CA TYR A 398 7.07 -10.03 -16.71
C TYR A 398 8.40 -10.27 -17.43
N ARG A 399 8.73 -9.50 -18.47
CA ARG A 399 10.06 -9.54 -19.11
C ARG A 399 11.12 -8.79 -18.30
N ASP A 400 10.72 -7.91 -17.37
CA ASP A 400 11.62 -7.21 -16.45
C ASP A 400 11.71 -7.95 -15.11
N PRO A 401 12.81 -8.67 -14.83
CA PRO A 401 12.91 -9.45 -13.61
C PRO A 401 13.00 -8.60 -12.33
N SER A 402 13.20 -7.28 -12.44
CA SER A 402 13.13 -6.37 -11.29
C SER A 402 11.70 -6.12 -10.80
N ALA A 403 10.69 -6.48 -11.60
CA ALA A 403 9.27 -6.39 -11.23
C ALA A 403 8.91 -7.26 -10.02
N PHE A 404 9.69 -8.32 -9.72
CA PHE A 404 9.48 -9.22 -8.58
C PHE A 404 9.94 -8.62 -7.22
N GLY A 405 10.35 -7.35 -7.18
CA GLY A 405 10.87 -6.71 -5.96
C GLY A 405 12.24 -7.24 -5.53
N LEU A 406 12.91 -7.99 -6.41
CA LEU A 406 14.28 -8.44 -6.26
C LEU A 406 15.22 -7.39 -6.85
N ASP A 407 16.39 -7.22 -6.23
CA ASP A 407 17.44 -6.36 -6.77
C ASP A 407 17.78 -6.79 -8.21
N ARG A 408 17.81 -5.84 -9.15
CA ARG A 408 18.02 -6.16 -10.58
C ARG A 408 19.36 -6.86 -10.81
N GLY A 409 20.41 -6.43 -10.11
CA GLY A 409 21.72 -7.07 -10.18
C GLY A 409 21.74 -8.47 -9.57
N LEU A 410 20.86 -8.77 -8.61
CA LEU A 410 20.64 -10.12 -8.11
C LEU A 410 19.94 -11.01 -9.14
N VAL A 411 18.89 -10.50 -9.79
CA VAL A 411 18.16 -11.33 -10.76
C VAL A 411 18.96 -11.59 -12.03
N ASP A 412 19.69 -10.60 -12.55
CA ASP A 412 20.57 -10.78 -13.72
C ASP A 412 21.63 -11.86 -13.46
N ARG A 413 22.08 -11.98 -12.21
CA ARG A 413 23.03 -13.00 -11.76
C ARG A 413 22.41 -14.39 -11.62
N LEU A 414 21.20 -14.47 -11.08
CA LEU A 414 20.46 -15.73 -10.96
C LEU A 414 19.91 -16.24 -12.30
N LEU A 415 19.62 -15.33 -13.24
CA LEU A 415 19.01 -15.62 -14.52
C LEU A 415 19.88 -15.10 -15.69
N PRO A 416 21.12 -15.58 -15.86
CA PRO A 416 21.99 -15.14 -16.95
C PRO A 416 21.41 -15.49 -18.34
N ASP A 417 20.51 -16.47 -18.39
CA ASP A 417 19.78 -16.94 -19.56
C ASP A 417 18.37 -16.32 -19.71
N GLY A 418 17.92 -15.54 -18.72
CA GLY A 418 16.57 -14.97 -18.68
C GLY A 418 15.45 -15.99 -18.42
N ASP A 419 15.77 -17.22 -18.00
CA ASP A 419 14.77 -18.26 -17.70
C ASP A 419 14.08 -18.00 -16.36
N LEU A 420 12.92 -17.34 -16.37
CA LEU A 420 12.17 -17.02 -15.16
C LEU A 420 11.71 -18.26 -14.37
N GLU A 421 11.48 -19.39 -15.04
CA GLU A 421 11.13 -20.66 -14.37
C GLU A 421 12.29 -21.19 -13.51
N ALA A 422 13.52 -20.76 -13.82
CA ALA A 422 14.70 -21.10 -13.03
C ALA A 422 14.81 -20.32 -11.72
N LEU A 423 14.12 -19.19 -11.58
CA LEU A 423 14.32 -18.28 -10.46
C LEU A 423 14.04 -18.94 -9.10
N PRO A 424 12.91 -19.65 -8.88
CA PRO A 424 12.64 -20.30 -7.61
C PRO A 424 13.70 -21.33 -7.23
N ARG A 425 14.08 -22.19 -8.19
CA ARG A 425 15.06 -23.27 -7.95
C ARG A 425 16.48 -22.74 -7.74
N ARG A 426 16.88 -21.68 -8.45
CA ARG A 426 18.21 -21.07 -8.30
C ARG A 426 18.31 -20.22 -7.03
N ALA A 427 17.26 -19.50 -6.66
CA ALA A 427 17.18 -18.80 -5.38
C ALA A 427 17.11 -19.77 -4.18
N PHE A 428 16.43 -20.91 -4.35
CA PHE A 428 16.44 -22.00 -3.37
C PHE A 428 17.83 -22.62 -3.25
N ALA A 429 18.54 -22.87 -4.35
CA ALA A 429 19.90 -23.41 -4.28
C ALA A 429 20.86 -22.42 -3.59
N LEU A 430 20.76 -21.12 -3.88
CA LEU A 430 21.68 -20.08 -3.41
C LEU A 430 20.93 -18.87 -2.82
N PRO A 431 20.59 -18.88 -1.51
CA PRO A 431 19.76 -17.84 -0.89
C PRO A 431 20.54 -16.57 -0.49
N PHE A 432 21.86 -16.67 -0.29
CA PHE A 432 22.69 -15.56 0.20
C PHE A 432 23.52 -14.93 -0.91
N LEU A 433 23.00 -13.85 -1.51
CA LEU A 433 23.65 -13.18 -2.65
C LEU A 433 23.79 -11.66 -2.47
N SER A 434 23.66 -11.16 -1.25
CA SER A 434 23.74 -9.72 -0.95
C SER A 434 24.57 -9.43 0.32
N GLY A 435 25.15 -8.23 0.36
CA GLY A 435 25.85 -7.69 1.53
C GLY A 435 27.33 -8.08 1.61
N THR A 436 28.04 -7.41 2.52
CA THR A 436 29.44 -7.70 2.87
C THR A 436 29.48 -8.35 4.24
N HIS A 437 30.01 -9.56 4.33
CA HIS A 437 29.99 -10.38 5.54
C HIS A 437 31.39 -10.73 6.00
N HIS A 438 31.57 -10.94 7.31
CA HIS A 438 32.83 -11.43 7.85
C HIS A 438 32.96 -12.94 7.56
N ARG A 439 34.12 -13.38 7.07
CA ARG A 439 34.35 -14.81 6.80
C ARG A 439 34.72 -15.52 8.10
N SER A 440 34.01 -16.58 8.46
CA SER A 440 34.39 -17.40 9.64
C SER A 440 35.64 -18.22 9.32
N GLY A 441 36.65 -18.22 10.20
CA GLY A 441 37.86 -19.05 10.05
C GLY A 441 38.99 -18.52 9.14
N ARG A 442 38.83 -17.36 8.48
CA ARG A 442 39.90 -16.66 7.74
C ARG A 442 39.85 -15.15 8.02
N HIS A 443 40.98 -14.45 8.00
CA HIS A 443 40.99 -12.98 8.08
C HIS A 443 40.45 -12.39 6.76
N GLY A 444 39.31 -11.69 6.80
CA GLY A 444 38.78 -10.94 5.65
C GLY A 444 37.25 -10.83 5.62
N PHE A 445 36.76 -9.96 4.74
CA PHE A 445 35.35 -9.81 4.41
C PHE A 445 35.06 -10.43 3.03
N ILE A 446 33.87 -10.99 2.85
CA ILE A 446 33.35 -11.46 1.55
C ILE A 446 32.20 -10.55 1.13
N ASN A 447 32.23 -10.04 -0.10
CA ASN A 447 31.13 -9.26 -0.67
C ASN A 447 30.28 -10.17 -1.55
N LEU A 448 29.20 -10.73 -1.01
CA LEU A 448 28.32 -11.67 -1.73
C LEU A 448 27.58 -10.99 -2.89
N SER A 449 27.41 -9.67 -2.82
CA SER A 449 26.84 -8.86 -3.91
C SER A 449 27.74 -8.81 -5.16
N ALA A 450 29.03 -9.11 -5.03
CA ALA A 450 29.99 -9.07 -6.13
C ALA A 450 30.23 -10.45 -6.79
N LEU A 451 29.75 -11.54 -6.19
CA LEU A 451 29.94 -12.91 -6.68
C LEU A 451 28.92 -13.25 -7.76
N ASN A 452 29.32 -13.99 -8.79
CA ASN A 452 28.47 -14.48 -9.86
C ASN A 452 28.03 -15.94 -9.60
N PRO A 453 26.77 -16.21 -9.24
CA PRO A 453 26.29 -17.57 -8.98
C PRO A 453 26.23 -18.46 -10.23
N ALA A 454 26.45 -17.92 -11.44
CA ALA A 454 26.64 -18.73 -12.64
C ALA A 454 28.08 -19.26 -12.78
N ASP A 455 29.04 -18.69 -12.05
CA ASP A 455 30.44 -19.11 -12.06
C ASP A 455 30.67 -20.18 -10.95
N PRO A 456 31.28 -21.34 -11.28
CA PRO A 456 31.50 -22.41 -10.30
C PRO A 456 32.34 -22.01 -9.09
N ASP A 457 33.38 -21.19 -9.28
CA ASP A 457 34.28 -20.78 -8.19
C ASP A 457 33.54 -19.84 -7.22
N ASP A 458 32.73 -18.93 -7.76
CA ASP A 458 31.90 -18.03 -6.98
C ASP A 458 30.76 -18.77 -6.26
N ARG A 459 30.13 -19.79 -6.88
CA ARG A 459 29.17 -20.67 -6.19
C ARG A 459 29.79 -21.36 -5.00
N ARG A 460 31.00 -21.89 -5.17
CA ARG A 460 31.74 -22.54 -4.09
C ARG A 460 32.02 -21.57 -2.94
N ALA A 461 32.40 -20.33 -3.25
CA ALA A 461 32.60 -19.29 -2.23
C ALA A 461 31.31 -18.95 -1.45
N ILE A 462 30.13 -18.99 -2.10
CA ILE A 462 28.83 -18.81 -1.46
C ILE A 462 28.50 -19.99 -0.54
N LEU A 463 28.74 -21.23 -0.99
CA LEU A 463 28.49 -22.44 -0.19
C LEU A 463 29.41 -22.53 1.04
N GLU A 464 30.69 -22.18 0.90
CA GLU A 464 31.61 -22.08 2.04
C GLU A 464 31.16 -21.03 3.08
N PHE A 465 30.52 -19.95 2.62
CA PHE A 465 29.96 -18.94 3.51
C PHE A 465 28.72 -19.47 4.25
N GLU A 466 27.85 -20.21 3.55
CA GLU A 466 26.64 -20.80 4.13
C GLU A 466 26.95 -21.90 5.17
N HIS A 467 28.07 -22.62 4.99
CA HIS A 467 28.46 -23.74 5.85
C HIS A 467 29.80 -23.50 6.57
N PRO A 468 29.86 -22.56 7.53
CA PRO A 468 31.10 -22.20 8.20
C PRO A 468 31.67 -23.38 8.99
N GLY A 469 32.89 -23.80 8.64
CA GLY A 469 33.59 -24.89 9.31
C GLY A 469 33.20 -26.30 8.86
N ALA A 470 32.42 -26.43 7.79
CA ALA A 470 32.18 -27.71 7.13
C ALA A 470 33.47 -28.28 6.51
N ASP A 471 33.52 -29.60 6.40
CA ASP A 471 34.61 -30.28 5.72
C ASP A 471 34.43 -30.26 4.18
N GLU A 472 35.49 -30.64 3.48
CA GLU A 472 35.53 -30.63 2.01
C GLU A 472 34.43 -31.50 1.38
N VAL A 473 34.15 -32.66 1.99
CA VAL A 473 33.16 -33.62 1.49
C VAL A 473 31.76 -33.03 1.57
N HIS A 474 31.44 -32.34 2.67
CA HIS A 474 30.16 -31.66 2.86
C HIS A 474 29.96 -30.53 1.85
N ILE A 475 31.00 -29.73 1.58
CA ILE A 475 30.94 -28.65 0.57
C ILE A 475 30.77 -29.24 -0.83
N GLU A 476 31.51 -30.29 -1.19
CA GLU A 476 31.37 -30.98 -2.49
C GLU A 476 29.96 -31.55 -2.70
N ALA A 477 29.33 -32.09 -1.65
CA ALA A 477 27.96 -32.58 -1.73
C ALA A 477 26.95 -31.46 -2.03
N HIS A 478 27.09 -30.31 -1.35
CA HIS A 478 26.26 -29.13 -1.63
C HIS A 478 26.54 -28.55 -3.01
N GLU A 479 27.78 -28.58 -3.49
CA GLU A 479 28.16 -28.13 -4.82
C GLU A 479 27.47 -28.98 -5.91
N ARG A 480 27.50 -30.32 -5.78
CA ARG A 480 26.81 -31.24 -6.71
C ARG A 480 25.30 -31.02 -6.74
N LEU A 481 24.65 -30.89 -5.57
CA LEU A 481 23.21 -30.63 -5.51
C LEU A 481 22.87 -29.26 -6.11
N THR A 482 23.64 -28.24 -5.75
CA THR A 482 23.45 -26.86 -6.25
C THR A 482 23.55 -26.81 -7.77
N GLU A 483 24.54 -27.49 -8.37
CA GLU A 483 24.68 -27.55 -9.82
C GLU A 483 23.47 -28.21 -10.49
N ARG A 484 22.98 -29.33 -9.94
CA ARG A 484 21.79 -30.01 -10.47
C ARG A 484 20.52 -29.17 -10.35
N LEU A 485 20.30 -28.52 -9.20
CA LEU A 485 19.20 -27.58 -9.01
C LEU A 485 19.33 -26.34 -9.92
N TRP A 486 20.56 -25.87 -10.16
CA TRP A 486 20.87 -24.74 -11.03
C TRP A 486 20.62 -25.03 -12.51
N ASN A 487 20.76 -26.28 -12.93
CA ASN A 487 20.45 -26.73 -14.29
C ASN A 487 19.01 -27.27 -14.43
N GLY A 488 18.35 -27.59 -13.31
CA GLY A 488 17.00 -28.17 -13.32
C GLY A 488 16.98 -29.65 -13.71
N GLU A 489 18.08 -30.37 -13.49
CA GLU A 489 18.25 -31.75 -13.95
C GLU A 489 18.58 -32.73 -12.79
N PRO A 490 17.72 -33.74 -12.52
CA PRO A 490 16.39 -33.95 -13.10
C PRO A 490 15.34 -32.98 -12.52
N PRO A 491 14.23 -32.69 -13.23
CA PRO A 491 13.21 -31.74 -12.77
C PRO A 491 12.55 -32.17 -11.45
N GLN A 492 12.54 -33.48 -11.17
CA GLN A 492 12.01 -34.06 -9.93
C GLN A 492 12.73 -33.55 -8.68
N LEU A 493 13.98 -33.06 -8.76
CA LEU A 493 14.68 -32.46 -7.61
C LEU A 493 13.93 -31.23 -7.10
N TRP A 494 13.58 -30.32 -8.01
CA TRP A 494 12.88 -29.09 -7.66
C TRP A 494 11.43 -29.36 -7.25
N GLU A 495 10.71 -30.21 -7.99
CA GLU A 495 9.33 -30.60 -7.65
C GLU A 495 9.24 -31.21 -6.24
N THR A 496 10.26 -31.98 -5.83
CA THR A 496 10.31 -32.60 -4.50
C THR A 496 10.64 -31.55 -3.43
N ALA A 497 11.59 -30.65 -3.69
CA ALA A 497 11.89 -29.54 -2.79
C ALA A 497 10.65 -28.65 -2.53
N GLN A 498 9.89 -28.33 -3.58
CA GLN A 498 8.65 -27.55 -3.47
C GLN A 498 7.60 -28.25 -2.60
N ALA A 499 7.37 -29.54 -2.83
CA ALA A 499 6.41 -30.30 -2.03
C ALA A 499 6.79 -30.35 -0.54
N LEU A 500 8.08 -30.48 -0.23
CA LEU A 500 8.58 -30.47 1.15
C LEU A 500 8.44 -29.08 1.80
N LEU A 501 8.72 -28.00 1.07
CA LEU A 501 8.46 -26.62 1.55
C LEU A 501 6.96 -26.41 1.85
N ASP A 502 6.08 -26.89 0.99
CA ASP A 502 4.63 -26.73 1.14
C ASP A 502 4.07 -27.42 2.39
N VAL A 503 4.71 -28.50 2.86
CA VAL A 503 4.34 -29.21 4.09
C VAL A 503 5.15 -28.76 5.32
N GLY A 504 6.03 -27.77 5.18
CA GLY A 504 6.67 -27.06 6.28
C GLY A 504 8.09 -27.49 6.64
N PHE A 505 8.78 -28.23 5.77
CA PHE A 505 10.20 -28.52 5.99
C PHE A 505 11.06 -27.27 5.78
N GLU A 506 12.11 -27.13 6.60
CA GLU A 506 13.09 -26.06 6.47
C GLU A 506 14.04 -26.32 5.29
N ARG A 507 14.47 -25.26 4.59
CA ARG A 507 15.35 -25.37 3.40
C ARG A 507 16.59 -26.23 3.67
N HIS A 508 17.25 -26.00 4.81
CA HIS A 508 18.48 -26.72 5.15
C HIS A 508 18.23 -28.24 5.28
N GLU A 509 17.11 -28.63 5.88
CA GLU A 509 16.73 -30.04 6.01
C GLU A 509 16.43 -30.66 4.64
N ILE A 510 15.72 -29.93 3.77
CA ILE A 510 15.42 -30.37 2.42
C ILE A 510 16.71 -30.61 1.63
N LEU A 511 17.69 -29.71 1.70
CA LEU A 511 18.97 -29.87 1.01
C LEU A 511 19.69 -31.14 1.44
N HIS A 512 19.73 -31.42 2.74
CA HIS A 512 20.34 -32.64 3.27
C HIS A 512 19.63 -33.90 2.79
N ARG A 513 18.30 -33.93 2.80
CA ARG A 513 17.52 -35.08 2.28
C ARG A 513 17.78 -35.31 0.79
N LEU A 514 17.87 -34.23 0.00
CA LEU A 514 18.18 -34.32 -1.42
C LEU A 514 19.63 -34.78 -1.68
N ILE A 515 20.59 -34.33 -0.86
CA ILE A 515 21.97 -34.82 -0.90
C ILE A 515 22.02 -36.32 -0.61
N ASP A 516 21.34 -36.77 0.44
CA ASP A 516 21.29 -38.19 0.80
C ASP A 516 20.75 -39.03 -0.36
N VAL A 517 19.66 -38.58 -1.00
CA VAL A 517 19.10 -39.26 -2.18
C VAL A 517 20.09 -39.26 -3.36
N LEU A 518 20.79 -38.16 -3.60
CA LEU A 518 21.79 -38.06 -4.66
C LEU A 518 23.02 -38.93 -4.40
N ASP A 519 23.48 -39.04 -3.15
CA ASP A 519 24.65 -39.85 -2.82
C ASP A 519 24.34 -41.35 -2.92
N HIS A 520 23.10 -41.77 -2.66
CA HIS A 520 22.68 -43.17 -2.79
C HIS A 520 22.30 -43.59 -4.22
N HIS A 521 21.79 -42.65 -5.03
CA HIS A 521 21.19 -42.97 -6.35
C HIS A 521 21.74 -42.12 -7.51
N GLY A 522 22.77 -41.31 -7.31
CA GLY A 522 23.25 -40.31 -8.27
C GLY A 522 23.69 -40.86 -9.64
N ASP A 523 24.15 -42.12 -9.66
CA ASP A 523 24.59 -42.86 -10.84
C ASP A 523 23.47 -43.73 -11.47
N ASP A 524 22.29 -43.80 -10.84
CA ASP A 524 21.12 -44.55 -11.31
C ASP A 524 19.93 -43.61 -11.57
N PRO A 525 19.71 -43.16 -12.83
CA PRO A 525 18.64 -42.23 -13.15
C PRO A 525 17.22 -42.75 -12.88
N GLU A 526 16.99 -44.06 -12.91
CA GLU A 526 15.66 -44.63 -12.60
C GLU A 526 15.47 -44.71 -11.09
N GLY A 527 16.47 -45.22 -10.37
CA GLY A 527 16.48 -45.24 -8.90
C GLY A 527 16.35 -43.84 -8.29
N LEU A 528 17.03 -42.84 -8.85
CA LEU A 528 16.96 -41.45 -8.39
C LEU A 528 15.53 -40.87 -8.51
N ARG A 529 14.87 -41.10 -9.65
CA ARG A 529 13.49 -40.61 -9.85
C ARG A 529 12.51 -41.27 -8.89
N GLU A 530 12.66 -42.57 -8.65
CA GLU A 530 11.81 -43.29 -7.71
C GLU A 530 12.04 -42.84 -6.27
N ALA A 531 13.30 -42.66 -5.85
CA ALA A 531 13.64 -42.15 -4.52
C ALA A 531 13.07 -40.74 -4.28
N LEU A 532 13.19 -39.84 -5.27
CA LEU A 532 12.61 -38.49 -5.19
C LEU A 532 11.08 -38.52 -5.13
N ARG A 533 10.44 -39.45 -5.86
CA ARG A 533 8.98 -39.64 -5.80
C ARG A 533 8.52 -40.07 -4.41
N VAL A 534 9.25 -40.97 -3.77
CA VAL A 534 8.96 -41.40 -2.38
C VAL A 534 9.14 -40.23 -1.41
N LEU A 535 10.27 -39.52 -1.50
CA LEU A 535 10.60 -38.37 -0.64
C LEU A 535 9.55 -37.26 -0.74
N ARG A 536 9.02 -36.99 -1.93
CA ARG A 536 7.97 -35.97 -2.19
C ARG A 536 6.71 -36.17 -1.36
N HIS A 537 6.43 -37.39 -0.92
CA HIS A 537 5.20 -37.74 -0.21
C HIS A 537 5.43 -37.96 1.30
N GLU A 538 6.56 -37.49 1.84
CA GLU A 538 6.80 -37.55 3.27
C GLU A 538 5.79 -36.70 4.08
N PRO A 539 5.37 -37.19 5.26
CA PRO A 539 4.52 -36.41 6.16
C PRO A 539 5.26 -35.18 6.69
N PRO A 540 4.52 -34.14 7.13
CA PRO A 540 5.12 -32.95 7.72
C PRO A 540 5.97 -33.30 8.95
N PRO A 541 7.00 -32.49 9.27
CA PRO A 541 7.80 -32.67 10.47
C PRO A 541 6.91 -32.54 11.74
N GLU A 542 7.20 -33.35 12.77
CA GLU A 542 6.46 -33.34 14.05
C GLU A 542 6.67 -32.09 14.90
#